data_AF-A0A143XEK4-F1
#
_entry.id   AF-A0A143XEK4-F1
#
_cell.length_a   1.000
_cell.length_b   1.000
_cell.length_c   1.000
_cell.angle_alpha   90.00
_cell.angle_beta   90.00
_cell.angle_gamma   90.00
#
_symmetry.space_group_name_H-M   'P 1'
#
loop_
_entity.id
_entity.type
_entity.pdbx_description
1 polymer ?
#
loop_
_entity_poly.entity_id
_entity_poly.type
_entity_poly.pdbx_seq_one_letter_code
_entity_poly.pdbx_strand_id
1 'polypeptide(L)'
;MKRNCKHTDETFVHYKISKMENSVIQFKRLLRFSGIFNIVGAFLFIVPKVYESYLSFFNRLNASMGLGGNDISIPSDIFHTLFINTAGIDLVLIGVIVLAVSSDPLSRTNRFIILCNGIGRSVFAVIIGYYTACQGLIGVFAVIGGIDFLITLGFIYYLLRTKRLAKNRSACKTIPAN
;
A
#
# COMPACT_ATOMS: atom_id res chain seq x y z
N MET A 1 -37.20 -36.32 23.58
CA MET A 1 -37.21 -35.19 22.62
C MET A 1 -35.78 -34.86 22.20
N LYS A 2 -35.27 -35.51 21.14
CA LYS A 2 -33.92 -35.27 20.60
C LYS A 2 -33.95 -33.97 19.79
N ARG A 3 -33.27 -32.92 20.24
CA ARG A 3 -33.03 -31.74 19.40
C ARG A 3 -31.95 -32.09 18.37
N ASN A 4 -32.36 -32.19 17.12
CA ASN A 4 -31.47 -32.23 15.96
C ASN A 4 -30.78 -30.86 15.82
N CYS A 5 -29.56 -30.74 16.35
CA CYS A 5 -28.66 -29.61 16.11
C CYS A 5 -27.39 -30.11 15.41
N LYS A 6 -27.51 -30.69 14.21
CA LYS A 6 -26.31 -31.16 13.47
C LYS A 6 -26.26 -30.81 11.99
N HIS A 7 -27.19 -29.99 11.49
CA HIS A 7 -27.22 -29.63 10.06
C HIS A 7 -26.97 -28.15 9.75
N THR A 8 -26.91 -27.28 10.76
CA THR A 8 -26.62 -25.84 10.62
C THR A 8 -25.15 -25.47 10.81
N ASP A 9 -24.30 -26.41 11.24
CA ASP A 9 -22.89 -26.14 11.54
C ASP A 9 -21.97 -26.29 10.31
N GLU A 10 -22.18 -27.30 9.47
CA GLU A 10 -21.26 -27.57 8.34
C GLU A 10 -21.34 -26.50 7.25
N THR A 11 -22.55 -26.05 6.89
CA THR A 11 -22.77 -24.96 5.94
C THR A 11 -22.25 -23.63 6.46
N PHE A 12 -22.41 -23.35 7.76
CA PHE A 12 -21.88 -22.14 8.38
C PHE A 12 -20.34 -22.14 8.44
N VAL A 13 -19.74 -23.28 8.76
CA VAL A 13 -18.28 -23.46 8.75
C VAL A 13 -17.73 -23.34 7.32
N HIS A 14 -18.33 -23.99 6.33
CA HIS A 14 -17.91 -23.87 4.92
C HIS A 14 -18.04 -22.45 4.40
N TYR A 15 -19.14 -21.76 4.69
CA TYR A 15 -19.33 -20.36 4.31
C TYR A 15 -18.27 -19.47 4.94
N LYS A 16 -17.95 -19.68 6.22
CA LYS A 16 -16.92 -18.92 6.93
C LYS A 16 -15.51 -19.16 6.36
N ILE A 17 -15.19 -20.40 5.99
CA ILE A 17 -13.91 -20.77 5.34
C ILE A 17 -13.81 -20.11 3.95
N SER A 18 -14.82 -20.26 3.11
CA SER A 18 -14.88 -19.63 1.78
C SER A 18 -14.76 -18.10 1.85
N LYS A 19 -15.47 -17.46 2.79
CA LYS A 19 -15.36 -16.02 3.02
C LYS A 19 -13.95 -15.60 3.47
N MET A 20 -13.29 -16.43 4.26
CA MET A 20 -11.92 -16.20 4.71
C MET A 20 -10.91 -16.34 3.57
N GLU A 21 -11.05 -17.36 2.71
CA GLU A 21 -10.22 -17.53 1.51
C GLU A 21 -10.38 -16.37 0.53
N ASN A 22 -11.61 -15.94 0.28
CA ASN A 22 -11.89 -14.75 -0.54
C ASN A 22 -11.23 -13.49 0.03
N SER A 23 -11.16 -13.35 1.35
CA SER A 23 -10.48 -12.22 2.00
C SER A 23 -8.97 -12.24 1.74
N VAL A 24 -8.37 -13.44 1.70
CA VAL A 24 -6.94 -13.59 1.38
C VAL A 24 -6.69 -13.25 -0.08
N ILE A 25 -7.55 -13.71 -1.00
CA ILE A 25 -7.43 -13.39 -2.43
C ILE A 25 -7.52 -11.87 -2.66
N GLN A 26 -8.49 -11.22 -2.03
CA GLN A 26 -8.63 -9.76 -2.11
C GLN A 26 -7.42 -9.04 -1.52
N PHE A 27 -6.88 -9.52 -0.40
CA PHE A 27 -5.68 -8.96 0.19
C PHE A 27 -4.47 -9.07 -0.75
N LYS A 28 -4.27 -10.23 -1.40
CA LYS A 28 -3.22 -10.40 -2.43
C LYS A 28 -3.39 -9.43 -3.59
N ARG A 29 -4.62 -9.24 -4.08
CA ARG A 29 -4.92 -8.29 -5.16
C ARG A 29 -4.60 -6.86 -4.75
N LEU A 30 -5.00 -6.45 -3.54
CA LEU A 30 -4.69 -5.13 -3.01
C LEU A 30 -3.18 -4.90 -2.89
N LEU A 31 -2.44 -5.88 -2.39
CA LEU A 31 -0.97 -5.82 -2.31
C LEU A 31 -0.34 -5.70 -3.69
N ARG A 32 -0.82 -6.48 -4.68
CA ARG A 32 -0.33 -6.37 -6.06
C ARG A 32 -0.59 -5.00 -6.67
N PHE A 33 -1.83 -4.50 -6.52
CA PHE A 33 -2.19 -3.16 -6.97
C PHE A 33 -1.29 -2.10 -6.32
N SER A 34 -1.13 -2.17 -5.00
CA SER A 34 -0.25 -1.26 -4.26
C SER A 34 1.20 -1.30 -4.75
N GLY A 35 1.76 -2.48 -4.97
CA GLY A 35 3.13 -2.62 -5.44
C GLY A 35 3.32 -2.04 -6.84
N ILE A 36 2.39 -2.32 -7.75
CA ILE A 36 2.37 -1.75 -9.11
C ILE A 36 2.21 -0.22 -9.06
N PHE A 37 1.31 0.28 -8.21
CA PHE A 37 1.07 1.71 -8.04
C PHE A 37 2.35 2.45 -7.66
N ASN A 38 3.12 1.94 -6.69
CA ASN A 38 4.39 2.53 -6.31
C ASN A 38 5.41 2.51 -7.47
N ILE A 39 5.50 1.40 -8.20
CA ILE A 39 6.45 1.28 -9.31
C ILE A 39 6.09 2.27 -10.43
N VAL A 40 4.84 2.27 -10.89
CA VAL A 40 4.38 3.16 -11.97
C VAL A 40 4.43 4.62 -11.55
N GLY A 41 4.11 4.93 -10.29
CA GLY A 41 4.14 6.30 -9.78
C GLY A 41 5.55 6.87 -9.60
N ALA A 42 6.58 6.02 -9.45
CA ALA A 42 7.91 6.47 -9.06
C ALA A 42 9.04 6.15 -10.07
N PHE A 43 8.83 5.25 -11.05
CA PHE A 43 9.93 4.83 -11.93
C PHE A 43 10.56 5.99 -12.72
N LEU A 44 9.78 7.01 -13.10
CA LEU A 44 10.27 8.19 -13.82
C LEU A 44 11.22 9.04 -12.97
N PHE A 45 11.14 8.96 -11.64
CA PHE A 45 12.07 9.65 -10.76
C PHE A 45 13.46 9.02 -10.74
N ILE A 46 13.60 7.74 -11.08
CA ILE A 46 14.91 7.05 -11.07
C ILE A 46 15.85 7.64 -12.13
N VAL A 47 15.30 7.97 -13.31
CA VAL A 47 16.11 8.38 -14.46
C VAL A 47 16.53 9.84 -14.31
N PRO A 48 17.84 10.15 -14.37
CA PRO A 48 18.33 11.52 -14.28
C PRO A 48 17.64 12.44 -15.30
N LYS A 49 17.25 13.64 -14.86
CA LYS A 49 16.57 14.68 -15.64
C LYS A 49 15.15 14.35 -16.15
N VAL A 50 14.74 13.08 -16.17
CA VAL A 50 13.37 12.71 -16.56
C VAL A 50 12.34 13.17 -15.53
N TYR A 51 12.74 13.26 -14.25
CA TYR A 51 11.90 13.81 -13.19
C TYR A 51 11.41 15.22 -13.50
N GLU A 52 12.17 16.05 -14.22
CA GLU A 52 11.79 17.44 -14.56
C GLU A 52 10.51 17.46 -15.41
N SER A 53 10.45 16.57 -16.42
CA SER A 53 9.27 16.41 -17.27
C SER A 53 8.08 15.85 -16.49
N TYR A 54 8.35 14.98 -15.51
CA TYR A 54 7.32 14.37 -14.67
C TYR A 54 6.73 15.37 -13.65
N LEU A 55 7.56 16.22 -13.03
CA LEU A 55 7.10 17.32 -12.19
C LEU A 55 6.31 18.35 -13.01
N SER A 56 6.79 18.70 -14.20
CA SER A 56 6.09 19.60 -15.13
C SER A 56 4.74 19.03 -15.58
N PHE A 57 4.63 17.70 -15.72
CA PHE A 57 3.35 17.03 -15.98
C PHE A 57 2.38 17.23 -14.82
N PHE A 58 2.82 17.07 -13.57
CA PHE A 58 1.96 17.30 -12.41
C PHE A 58 1.52 18.76 -12.26
N ASN A 59 2.38 19.73 -12.55
CA ASN A 59 1.98 21.15 -12.59
C ASN A 59 0.82 21.37 -13.57
N ARG A 60 0.95 20.85 -14.80
CA ARG A 60 -0.11 20.94 -15.82
C ARG A 60 -1.38 20.20 -15.42
N LEU A 61 -1.25 19.00 -14.86
CA LEU A 61 -2.39 18.21 -14.37
C LEU A 61 -3.14 18.96 -13.27
N ASN A 62 -2.42 19.51 -12.29
CA ASN A 62 -3.00 20.26 -11.19
C ASN A 62 -3.74 21.51 -11.66
N ALA A 63 -3.12 22.28 -12.57
CA ALA A 63 -3.75 23.43 -13.19
C ALA A 63 -5.02 23.04 -13.95
N SER A 64 -4.98 21.93 -14.73
CA SER A 64 -6.15 21.44 -15.47
C SER A 64 -7.30 20.97 -14.58
N MET A 65 -6.98 20.48 -13.37
CA MET A 65 -7.97 20.03 -12.39
C MET A 65 -8.44 21.16 -11.45
N GLY A 66 -7.83 22.34 -11.51
CA GLY A 66 -8.19 23.48 -10.65
C GLY A 66 -7.94 23.24 -9.15
N LEU A 67 -6.97 22.40 -8.80
CA LEU A 67 -6.74 21.96 -7.41
C LEU A 67 -5.93 22.96 -6.54
N GLY A 68 -5.47 24.07 -7.13
CA GLY A 68 -4.74 25.14 -6.43
C GLY A 68 -3.33 24.74 -5.96
N GLY A 69 -2.72 25.59 -5.13
CA GLY A 69 -1.33 25.46 -4.68
C GLY A 69 -0.32 26.08 -5.64
N ASN A 70 0.95 26.07 -5.23
CA ASN A 70 2.07 26.56 -6.02
C ASN A 70 2.61 25.45 -6.92
N ASP A 71 3.05 25.83 -8.11
CA ASP A 71 3.74 24.92 -9.02
C ASP A 71 5.01 24.35 -8.36
N ILE A 72 5.29 23.08 -8.64
CA ILE A 72 6.51 22.44 -8.18
C ILE A 72 7.69 23.10 -8.91
N SER A 73 8.64 23.63 -8.14
CA SER A 73 9.90 24.14 -8.67
C SER A 73 10.81 22.99 -9.10
N ILE A 74 11.45 23.15 -10.26
CA ILE A 74 12.46 22.21 -10.72
C ILE A 74 13.76 22.52 -9.95
N PRO A 75 14.36 21.52 -9.25
CA PRO A 75 15.60 21.74 -8.55
C PRO A 75 16.72 22.21 -9.48
N SER A 76 17.50 23.18 -9.02
CA SER A 76 18.65 23.73 -9.76
C SER A 76 19.99 23.15 -9.29
N ASP A 77 20.02 22.53 -8.11
CA ASP A 77 21.21 21.93 -7.53
C ASP A 77 21.20 20.39 -7.58
N ILE A 78 22.41 19.83 -7.55
CA ILE A 78 22.63 18.39 -7.65
C ILE A 78 22.12 17.62 -6.42
N PHE A 79 22.11 18.24 -5.24
CA PHE A 79 21.74 17.56 -4.01
C PHE A 79 20.24 17.23 -3.98
N HIS A 80 19.37 18.20 -4.27
CA HIS A 80 17.93 17.96 -4.38
C HIS A 80 17.58 17.03 -5.53
N THR A 81 18.33 17.10 -6.63
CA THR A 81 18.20 16.17 -7.76
C THR A 81 18.46 14.73 -7.32
N LEU A 82 19.56 14.47 -6.62
CA LEU A 82 19.88 13.15 -6.08
C LEU A 82 18.84 12.67 -5.06
N PHE A 83 18.27 13.58 -4.27
CA PHE A 83 17.22 13.25 -3.31
C PHE A 83 15.94 12.74 -4.02
N ILE A 84 15.50 13.41 -5.09
CA ILE A 84 14.35 12.97 -5.90
C ILE A 84 14.62 11.59 -6.51
N ASN A 85 15.79 11.39 -7.10
CA ASN A 85 16.14 10.11 -7.70
C ASN A 85 16.19 8.98 -6.68
N THR A 86 16.77 9.24 -5.51
CA THR A 86 16.82 8.27 -4.40
C THR A 86 15.41 7.92 -3.92
N ALA A 87 14.54 8.93 -3.74
CA ALA A 87 13.14 8.69 -3.39
C ALA A 87 12.42 7.83 -4.45
N GLY A 88 12.71 8.05 -5.72
CA GLY A 88 12.23 7.22 -6.83
C GLY A 88 12.65 5.75 -6.72
N ILE A 89 13.95 5.52 -6.47
CA ILE A 89 14.53 4.18 -6.29
C ILE A 89 13.88 3.49 -5.09
N ASP A 90 13.77 4.18 -3.96
CA ASP A 90 13.19 3.64 -2.73
C ASP A 90 11.72 3.26 -2.92
N LEU A 91 10.92 4.12 -3.57
CA LEU A 91 9.50 3.84 -3.85
C LEU A 91 9.34 2.62 -4.77
N VAL A 92 10.16 2.49 -5.81
CA VAL A 92 10.15 1.32 -6.70
C VAL A 92 10.57 0.05 -5.94
N LEU A 93 11.61 0.12 -5.12
CA LEU A 93 12.08 -1.00 -4.30
C LEU A 93 10.99 -1.45 -3.31
N ILE A 94 10.35 -0.49 -2.63
CA ILE A 94 9.20 -0.74 -1.76
C ILE A 94 8.07 -1.41 -2.55
N GLY A 95 7.78 -0.95 -3.77
CA GLY A 95 6.79 -1.56 -4.66
C GLY A 95 7.11 -3.03 -4.95
N VAL A 96 8.35 -3.34 -5.30
CA VAL A 96 8.84 -4.71 -5.54
C VAL A 96 8.72 -5.58 -4.28
N ILE A 97 9.09 -5.05 -3.12
CA ILE A 97 8.96 -5.75 -1.83
C ILE A 97 7.49 -6.09 -1.55
N VAL A 98 6.57 -5.14 -1.76
CA VAL A 98 5.12 -5.37 -1.59
C VAL A 98 4.60 -6.44 -2.56
N LEU A 99 5.08 -6.45 -3.81
CA LEU A 99 4.75 -7.50 -4.77
C LEU A 99 5.25 -8.87 -4.32
N ALA A 100 6.48 -8.96 -3.81
CA ALA A 100 7.05 -10.21 -3.32
C ALA A 100 6.24 -10.78 -2.15
N VAL A 101 5.90 -9.96 -1.15
CA VAL A 101 5.11 -10.40 0.00
C VAL A 101 3.64 -10.69 -0.35
N SER A 102 3.13 -10.21 -1.49
CA SER A 102 1.77 -10.51 -1.96
C SER A 102 1.54 -12.00 -2.29
N SER A 103 2.61 -12.76 -2.55
CA SER A 103 2.53 -14.19 -2.82
C SER A 103 2.03 -14.97 -1.59
N ASP A 104 2.52 -14.58 -0.40
CA ASP A 104 2.16 -15.14 0.89
C ASP A 104 1.95 -14.05 1.97
N PRO A 105 0.78 -13.38 1.98
CA PRO A 105 0.49 -12.31 2.93
C PRO A 105 0.13 -12.81 4.34
N LEU A 106 0.12 -14.12 4.57
CA LEU A 106 -0.20 -14.70 5.88
C LEU A 106 1.05 -15.06 6.69
N SER A 107 2.22 -15.13 6.05
CA SER A 107 3.51 -15.29 6.72
C SER A 107 3.74 -14.19 7.76
N ARG A 108 4.26 -14.55 8.94
CA ARG A 108 4.51 -13.60 10.04
C ARG A 108 5.41 -12.45 9.60
N THR A 109 6.52 -12.76 8.93
CA THR A 109 7.48 -11.77 8.42
C THR A 109 6.84 -10.87 7.38
N ASN A 110 6.11 -11.44 6.42
CA ASN A 110 5.45 -10.68 5.36
C ASN A 110 4.39 -9.73 5.91
N ARG A 111 3.64 -10.16 6.93
CA ARG A 111 2.66 -9.31 7.62
C ARG A 111 3.30 -8.13 8.32
N PHE A 112 4.48 -8.33 8.92
CA PHE A 112 5.25 -7.25 9.53
C PHE A 112 5.70 -6.25 8.46
N ILE A 113 6.24 -6.72 7.33
CA ILE A 113 6.63 -5.86 6.20
C ILE A 113 5.44 -5.04 5.69
N ILE A 114 4.27 -5.67 5.49
CA ILE A 114 3.05 -4.99 5.04
C ILE A 114 2.61 -3.91 6.04
N LEU A 115 2.69 -4.20 7.34
CA LEU A 115 2.36 -3.23 8.39
C LEU A 115 3.33 -2.05 8.38
N CYS A 116 4.65 -2.29 8.32
CA CYS A 116 5.66 -1.24 8.23
C CYS A 116 5.45 -0.36 6.99
N ASN A 117 5.13 -0.96 5.84
CA ASN A 117 4.79 -0.23 4.64
C ASN A 117 3.58 0.69 4.85
N GLY A 118 2.50 0.15 5.44
CA GLY A 118 1.31 0.95 5.75
C GLY A 118 1.61 2.12 6.69
N ILE A 119 2.43 1.92 7.72
CA ILE A 119 2.87 2.99 8.62
C ILE A 119 3.64 4.07 7.85
N GLY A 120 4.62 3.66 7.04
CA GLY A 120 5.41 4.60 6.23
C GLY A 120 4.54 5.46 5.31
N ARG A 121 3.56 4.85 4.64
CA ARG A 121 2.59 5.57 3.80
C ARG A 121 1.72 6.54 4.59
N SER A 122 1.25 6.15 5.77
CA SER A 122 0.48 7.07 6.62
C SER A 122 1.30 8.27 7.05
N VAL A 123 2.57 8.07 7.43
CA VAL A 123 3.47 9.19 7.77
C VAL A 123 3.65 10.11 6.56
N PHE A 124 3.88 9.53 5.37
CA PHE A 124 4.04 10.32 4.15
C PHE A 124 2.76 11.08 3.76
N ALA A 125 1.59 10.46 3.89
CA ALA A 125 0.30 11.11 3.66
C ALA A 125 0.06 12.29 4.61
N VAL A 126 0.45 12.16 5.89
CA VAL A 126 0.39 13.27 6.87
C VAL A 126 1.34 14.39 6.46
N ILE A 127 2.56 14.08 6.03
CA ILE A 127 3.53 15.06 5.54
C ILE A 127 2.94 15.80 4.33
N ILE A 128 2.47 15.10 3.31
CA ILE A 128 1.83 15.70 2.13
C ILE A 128 0.66 16.60 2.54
N GLY A 129 -0.21 16.12 3.43
CA GLY A 129 -1.35 16.90 3.92
C GLY A 129 -0.93 18.20 4.59
N TYR A 130 0.09 18.14 5.45
CA TYR A 130 0.66 19.32 6.11
C TYR A 130 1.23 20.32 5.08
N TYR A 131 2.05 19.87 4.14
CA TYR A 131 2.65 20.76 3.14
C TYR A 131 1.61 21.33 2.17
N THR A 132 0.55 20.58 1.85
CA THR A 132 -0.56 21.07 1.02
C THR A 132 -1.35 22.15 1.74
N ALA A 133 -1.70 21.92 3.02
CA ALA A 133 -2.52 22.85 3.79
C ALA A 133 -1.74 24.10 4.27
N CYS A 134 -0.47 23.95 4.65
CA CYS A 134 0.29 25.00 5.33
C CYS A 134 1.35 25.68 4.45
N GLN A 135 1.84 25.01 3.40
CA GLN A 135 2.96 25.51 2.57
C GLN A 135 2.57 25.69 1.10
N GLY A 136 1.29 25.49 0.76
CA GLY A 136 0.79 25.65 -0.60
C GLY A 136 1.38 24.64 -1.58
N LEU A 137 1.70 23.42 -1.13
CA LEU A 137 2.07 22.34 -2.05
C LEU A 137 0.93 22.10 -3.05
N ILE A 138 1.30 21.72 -4.26
CA ILE A 138 0.40 21.37 -5.36
C ILE A 138 -0.70 20.37 -4.92
N GLY A 139 -1.96 20.73 -5.13
CA GLY A 139 -3.12 19.97 -4.62
C GLY A 139 -3.21 18.54 -5.16
N VAL A 140 -2.69 18.27 -6.37
CA VAL A 140 -2.66 16.92 -6.95
C VAL A 140 -1.87 15.93 -6.09
N PHE A 141 -0.86 16.37 -5.34
CA PHE A 141 -0.12 15.50 -4.42
C PHE A 141 -0.96 15.08 -3.22
N ALA A 142 -1.88 15.92 -2.74
CA ALA A 142 -2.83 15.52 -1.70
C ALA A 142 -3.80 14.43 -2.20
N VAL A 143 -4.19 14.44 -3.48
CA VAL A 143 -4.99 13.37 -4.09
C VAL A 143 -4.21 12.04 -4.08
N ILE A 144 -2.93 12.08 -4.50
CA ILE A 144 -2.05 10.90 -4.47
C ILE A 144 -1.86 10.40 -3.04
N GLY A 145 -1.61 11.30 -2.09
CA GLY A 145 -1.52 10.96 -0.67
C GLY A 145 -2.81 10.38 -0.10
N GLY A 146 -3.98 10.82 -0.59
CA GLY A 146 -5.28 10.24 -0.27
C GLY A 146 -5.41 8.79 -0.76
N ILE A 147 -4.94 8.49 -1.98
CA ILE A 147 -4.90 7.11 -2.50
C ILE A 147 -3.99 6.24 -1.62
N ASP A 148 -2.81 6.74 -1.24
CA ASP A 148 -1.90 6.04 -0.33
C ASP A 148 -2.56 5.72 1.01
N PHE A 149 -3.27 6.68 1.58
CA PHE A 149 -4.01 6.50 2.83
C PHE A 149 -5.10 5.42 2.71
N LEU A 150 -5.88 5.42 1.63
CA LEU A 150 -6.90 4.40 1.37
C LEU A 150 -6.29 3.00 1.22
N ILE A 151 -5.14 2.89 0.55
CA ILE A 151 -4.41 1.62 0.44
C ILE A 151 -3.97 1.14 1.82
N THR A 152 -3.43 2.02 2.66
CA THR A 152 -3.05 1.68 4.03
C THR A 152 -4.23 1.24 4.87
N LEU A 153 -5.39 1.90 4.78
CA LEU A 153 -6.61 1.44 5.45
C LEU A 153 -6.99 0.04 5.00
N GLY A 154 -6.88 -0.24 3.70
CA GLY A 154 -7.07 -1.58 3.15
C GLY A 154 -6.08 -2.61 3.73
N PHE A 155 -4.80 -2.26 3.87
CA PHE A 155 -3.81 -3.14 4.50
C PHE A 155 -4.18 -3.47 5.94
N ILE A 156 -4.48 -2.46 6.75
CA ILE A 156 -4.86 -2.64 8.16
C ILE A 156 -6.11 -3.50 8.26
N TYR A 157 -7.13 -3.21 7.43
CA TYR A 157 -8.37 -3.98 7.38
C TYR A 157 -8.10 -5.47 7.11
N TYR A 158 -7.35 -5.80 6.05
CA TYR A 158 -7.09 -7.19 5.70
C TYR A 158 -6.12 -7.88 6.66
N LEU A 159 -5.15 -7.16 7.24
CA LEU A 159 -4.31 -7.68 8.31
C LEU A 159 -5.16 -8.10 9.51
N LEU A 160 -6.09 -7.25 9.97
CA LEU A 160 -6.98 -7.60 11.07
C LEU A 160 -7.92 -8.76 10.72
N ARG A 161 -8.54 -8.71 9.54
CA ARG A 161 -9.50 -9.73 9.06
C ARG A 161 -8.88 -11.11 8.90
N THR A 162 -7.61 -11.20 8.47
CA THR A 162 -6.90 -12.47 8.25
C THR A 162 -6.06 -12.96 9.44
N LYS A 163 -6.10 -12.24 10.58
CA LYS A 163 -5.26 -12.53 11.77
C LYS A 163 -5.45 -13.95 12.30
N ARG A 164 -6.68 -14.46 12.34
CA ARG A 164 -6.98 -15.83 12.83
C ARG A 164 -6.36 -16.91 11.95
N LEU A 165 -6.45 -16.76 10.62
CA LEU A 165 -5.84 -17.69 9.66
C LEU A 165 -4.32 -17.72 9.79
N ALA A 166 -3.70 -16.55 9.93
CA ALA A 166 -2.25 -16.45 10.13
C ALA A 166 -1.80 -17.14 11.43
N LYS A 167 -2.55 -16.97 12.53
CA LYS A 167 -2.28 -17.65 13.81
C LYS A 167 -2.36 -19.17 13.68
N ASN A 168 -3.44 -19.68 13.07
CA ASN A 168 -3.63 -21.13 12.90
C ASN A 168 -2.53 -21.76 12.03
N ARG A 169 -2.13 -21.08 10.95
CA ARG A 169 -1.03 -21.54 10.09
C ARG A 169 0.33 -21.54 10.81
N SER A 170 0.54 -20.59 11.71
CA SER A 170 1.78 -20.54 12.52
C SER A 170 1.81 -21.67 13.55
N ALA A 171 0.68 -21.97 14.18
CA ALA A 171 0.54 -23.08 15.14
C ALA A 171 0.72 -24.46 14.48
N CYS A 172 0.24 -24.63 13.24
CA CYS A 172 0.38 -25.90 12.51
C CYS A 172 1.83 -26.20 12.10
N LYS A 173 2.66 -25.17 11.85
CA LYS A 173 4.10 -25.33 11.57
C LYS A 173 4.94 -25.72 12.80
N THR A 174 4.41 -25.53 14.01
CA THR A 174 5.13 -25.78 15.27
C THR A 174 4.84 -27.13 15.92
N ILE A 175 3.93 -27.92 15.36
CA ILE A 175 3.66 -29.29 15.85
C ILE A 175 4.62 -30.23 15.08
N PRO A 176 5.63 -30.83 15.74
CA PRO A 176 6.47 -31.82 15.07
C PRO A 176 5.61 -33.03 14.67
N ALA A 177 5.87 -33.58 13.48
CA ALA A 177 5.30 -34.87 13.10
C ALA A 177 5.92 -35.92 14.01
N ASN A 178 5.12 -36.49 14.91
CA ASN A 178 5.48 -37.68 15.68
C ASN A 178 5.52 -38.90 14.76
#